data_AF-A0A059A0K1-F1
#
_entry.id   AF-A0A059A0K1-F1
#
_cell.length_a   1.000
_cell.length_b   1.000
_cell.length_c   1.000
_cell.angle_alpha   90.00
_cell.angle_beta   90.00
_cell.angle_gamma   90.00
#
_symmetry.space_group_name_H-M   'P 1'
#
loop_
_entity.id
_entity.type
_entity.pdbx_description
1 polymer ?
#
loop_
_entity_poly.entity_id
_entity_poly.type
_entity_poly.pdbx_seq_one_letter_code
_entity_poly.pdbx_strand_id
1 'polypeptide(L)'
;MIAKYIAEDVGKQKFVIRNYYRWEMSDDKEIKTQIKEYHKLVEDLKVENINLREEFIAGLLIEKLIESWNNYKQQLKHKDKQLSLADLIVHIIIEDITRKEIKATKAKEIATRENLVQDKFQHRQNKYYNKKT
;
A
#
# COMPACT_ATOMS: atom_id res chain seq x y z
N MET A 1 21.00 37.13 -19.45
CA MET A 1 19.67 36.55 -19.18
C MET A 1 19.62 35.03 -19.33
N ILE A 2 20.23 34.44 -20.37
CA ILE A 2 20.21 32.99 -20.63
C ILE A 2 20.74 32.14 -19.45
N ALA A 3 21.85 32.54 -18.82
CA ALA A 3 22.44 31.78 -17.71
C ALA A 3 21.54 31.66 -16.47
N LYS A 4 20.69 32.67 -16.19
CA LYS A 4 19.77 32.65 -15.04
C LYS A 4 18.64 31.63 -15.27
N TYR A 5 18.11 31.58 -16.50
CA TYR A 5 17.06 30.64 -16.90
C TYR A 5 17.55 29.18 -16.84
N ILE A 6 18.76 28.91 -17.34
CA ILE A 6 19.37 27.57 -17.28
C ILE A 6 19.58 27.12 -15.83
N ALA A 7 20.02 28.02 -14.94
CA ALA A 7 20.22 27.69 -13.53
C ALA A 7 18.89 27.40 -12.78
N GLU A 8 17.84 28.16 -13.07
CA GLU A 8 16.49 27.94 -12.51
C GLU A 8 15.90 26.59 -12.97
N ASP A 9 16.03 26.27 -14.26
CA ASP A 9 15.56 25.00 -14.84
C ASP A 9 16.26 23.79 -14.22
N VAL A 10 17.60 23.83 -14.11
CA VAL A 10 18.39 22.79 -13.45
C VAL A 10 18.02 22.65 -11.96
N GLY A 11 17.68 23.76 -11.30
CA GLY A 11 17.23 23.75 -9.90
C GLY A 11 15.90 23.00 -9.72
N LYS A 12 14.93 23.24 -10.60
CA LYS A 12 13.61 22.57 -10.57
C LYS A 12 13.72 21.09 -10.88
N GLN A 13 14.48 20.71 -11.90
CA GLN A 13 14.74 19.31 -12.23
C GLN A 13 15.32 18.54 -11.04
N LYS A 14 16.34 19.10 -10.37
CA LYS A 14 16.93 18.48 -9.16
C LYS A 14 15.90 18.31 -8.04
N PHE A 15 14.99 19.27 -7.89
CA PHE A 15 13.94 19.22 -6.88
C PHE A 15 12.93 18.11 -7.15
N VAL A 16 12.38 18.02 -8.38
CA VAL A 16 11.40 16.98 -8.73
C VAL A 16 12.01 15.58 -8.68
N ILE A 17 13.27 15.40 -9.12
CA ILE A 17 14.00 14.13 -9.01
C ILE A 17 14.12 13.71 -7.55
N ARG A 18 14.54 14.65 -6.68
CA ARG A 18 14.68 14.36 -5.25
C ARG A 18 13.35 13.97 -4.61
N ASN A 19 12.25 14.65 -4.96
CA ASN A 19 10.94 14.34 -4.41
C ASN A 19 10.45 12.96 -4.86
N TYR A 20 10.58 12.64 -6.15
CA TYR A 20 10.24 11.32 -6.67
C TYR A 20 11.08 10.22 -6.00
N TYR A 21 12.39 10.42 -5.87
CA TYR A 21 13.29 9.44 -5.25
C TYR A 21 12.98 9.18 -3.77
N ARG A 22 12.70 10.23 -3.01
CA ARG A 22 12.49 10.16 -1.54
C ARG A 22 11.08 9.74 -1.13
N TRP A 23 10.10 9.83 -2.02
CA TRP A 23 8.74 9.43 -1.68
C TRP A 23 8.68 7.92 -1.43
N GLU A 24 8.01 7.50 -0.38
CA GLU A 24 7.81 6.10 -0.02
C GLU A 24 6.36 5.91 0.43
N MET A 25 5.82 4.71 0.20
CA MET A 25 4.53 4.39 0.77
C MET A 25 4.63 4.12 2.27
N SER A 26 3.54 4.39 2.97
CA SER A 26 3.43 4.24 4.41
C SER A 26 2.13 3.53 4.80
N ASP A 27 2.17 2.76 5.88
CA ASP A 27 1.01 1.98 6.39
C ASP A 27 -0.10 2.88 6.98
N ASP A 28 0.17 4.16 7.26
CA ASP A 28 -0.76 5.12 7.86
C ASP A 28 -1.70 5.80 6.84
N LYS A 29 -1.47 5.63 5.54
CA LYS A 29 -2.26 6.26 4.47
C LYS A 29 -2.98 5.22 3.62
N GLU A 30 -4.13 5.60 3.06
CA GLU A 30 -4.83 4.75 2.09
C GLU A 30 -4.01 4.55 0.81
N ILE A 31 -3.88 3.29 0.38
CA ILE A 31 -3.18 2.92 -0.86
C ILE A 31 -3.66 3.74 -2.06
N LYS A 32 -4.97 3.96 -2.22
CA LYS A 32 -5.51 4.77 -3.32
C LYS A 32 -5.01 6.22 -3.32
N THR A 33 -4.88 6.82 -2.14
CA THR A 33 -4.34 8.19 -2.00
C THR A 33 -2.86 8.20 -2.36
N GLN A 34 -2.10 7.22 -1.89
CA GLN A 34 -0.67 7.08 -2.18
C GLN A 34 -0.40 6.84 -3.67
N ILE A 35 -1.24 6.08 -4.37
CA ILE A 35 -1.15 5.90 -5.83
C ILE A 35 -1.38 7.23 -6.57
N LYS A 36 -2.30 8.08 -6.09
CA LYS A 36 -2.50 9.43 -6.66
C LYS A 36 -1.27 10.32 -6.43
N GLU A 37 -0.68 10.26 -5.24
CA GLU A 37 0.58 10.96 -4.94
C GLU A 37 1.71 10.50 -5.88
N TYR A 38 1.84 9.18 -6.08
CA TYR A 38 2.84 8.62 -7.00
C TYR A 38 2.65 9.09 -8.44
N HIS A 39 1.41 9.07 -8.95
CA HIS A 39 1.10 9.60 -10.28
C HIS A 39 1.47 11.06 -10.43
N LYS A 40 1.20 11.88 -9.41
CA LYS A 40 1.57 13.29 -9.42
C LYS A 40 3.08 13.48 -9.52
N LEU A 41 3.87 12.69 -8.79
CA LEU A 41 5.34 12.78 -8.87
C LEU A 41 5.86 12.39 -10.25
N VAL A 42 5.25 11.39 -10.89
CA VAL A 42 5.58 11.01 -12.28
C VAL A 42 5.23 12.15 -13.25
N GLU A 43 4.12 12.84 -13.02
CA GLU A 43 3.73 14.00 -13.84
C GLU A 43 4.66 15.20 -13.63
N ASP A 44 5.04 15.49 -12.38
CA ASP A 44 5.99 16.56 -12.05
C ASP A 44 7.34 16.33 -12.77
N LEU A 45 7.79 15.08 -12.91
CA LEU A 45 8.97 14.74 -13.71
C LEU A 45 8.77 15.06 -15.20
N LYS A 46 7.62 14.69 -15.78
CA LYS A 46 7.32 14.96 -17.19
C LYS A 46 7.24 16.46 -17.50
N VAL A 47 6.65 17.24 -16.59
CA VAL A 47 6.58 18.71 -16.71
C VAL A 47 7.97 19.32 -16.82
N GLU A 48 8.95 18.78 -16.11
CA GLU A 48 10.35 19.19 -16.18
C GLU A 48 11.14 18.48 -17.30
N ASN A 49 10.44 17.89 -18.28
CA ASN A 49 10.98 17.14 -19.43
C ASN A 49 11.81 15.89 -19.07
N ILE A 50 11.61 15.33 -17.87
CA ILE A 50 12.25 14.09 -17.43
C ILE A 50 11.31 12.92 -17.72
N ASN A 51 11.50 12.29 -18.88
CA ASN A 51 10.71 11.15 -19.31
C ASN A 51 11.38 9.83 -18.89
N LEU A 52 10.76 9.12 -17.95
CA LEU A 52 11.17 7.77 -17.56
C LEU A 52 10.38 6.72 -18.34
N ARG A 53 11.04 5.60 -18.63
CA ARG A 53 10.38 4.44 -19.25
C ARG A 53 9.31 3.86 -18.31
N GLU A 54 8.19 3.40 -18.86
CA GLU A 54 7.07 2.89 -18.07
C GLU A 54 7.49 1.71 -17.18
N GLU A 55 8.36 0.84 -17.68
CA GLU A 55 8.90 -0.32 -16.96
C GLU A 55 9.68 0.10 -15.71
N PHE A 56 10.39 1.23 -15.79
CA PHE A 56 11.14 1.78 -14.68
C PHE A 56 10.20 2.36 -13.62
N ILE A 57 9.17 3.07 -14.04
CA ILE A 57 8.15 3.63 -13.14
C ILE A 57 7.36 2.51 -12.46
N ALA A 58 6.97 1.46 -13.19
CA ALA A 58 6.29 0.30 -12.63
C ALA A 58 7.20 -0.47 -11.65
N GLY A 59 8.46 -0.72 -12.02
CA GLY A 59 9.44 -1.38 -11.16
C GLY A 59 9.68 -0.62 -9.86
N LEU A 60 9.83 0.70 -9.92
CA LEU A 60 9.97 1.53 -8.73
C LEU A 60 8.72 1.51 -7.85
N LEU A 61 7.52 1.53 -8.43
CA LEU A 61 6.29 1.43 -7.65
C LEU A 61 6.24 0.13 -6.83
N ILE A 62 6.72 -0.99 -7.38
CA ILE A 62 6.84 -2.26 -6.66
C ILE A 62 7.79 -2.12 -5.47
N GLU A 63 8.96 -1.52 -5.66
CA GLU A 63 9.92 -1.32 -4.58
C GLU A 63 9.40 -0.37 -3.50
N LYS A 64 8.58 0.62 -3.88
CA LYS A 64 7.95 1.58 -2.95
C LYS A 64 6.78 1.00 -2.15
N LEU A 65 6.30 -0.21 -2.45
CA LEU A 65 5.28 -0.87 -1.63
C LEU A 65 5.81 -1.14 -0.21
N ILE A 66 4.93 -0.96 0.78
CA ILE A 66 5.24 -1.04 2.20
C ILE A 66 5.76 -2.44 2.58
N GLU A 67 6.55 -2.55 3.66
CA GLU A 67 7.12 -3.82 4.12
C GLU A 67 6.06 -4.90 4.38
N SER A 68 4.87 -4.50 4.88
CA SER A 68 3.72 -5.38 5.08
C SER A 68 3.24 -6.06 3.79
N TRP A 69 3.69 -5.61 2.61
CA TRP A 69 3.42 -6.17 1.29
C TRP A 69 4.56 -7.01 0.71
N ASN A 70 5.59 -7.34 1.49
CA ASN A 70 6.78 -8.03 0.95
C ASN A 70 6.48 -9.34 0.20
N ASN A 71 5.57 -10.18 0.71
CA ASN A 71 5.17 -11.41 0.01
C ASN A 71 4.57 -11.12 -1.36
N TYR A 72 3.75 -10.06 -1.45
CA TYR A 72 3.15 -9.63 -2.71
C TYR A 72 4.20 -9.01 -3.66
N LYS A 73 5.16 -8.23 -3.13
CA LYS A 73 6.32 -7.75 -3.90
C LYS A 73 7.06 -8.90 -4.57
N GLN A 74 7.32 -10.00 -3.84
CA GLN A 74 7.99 -11.17 -4.41
C GLN A 74 7.14 -11.83 -5.51
N GLN A 75 5.83 -11.96 -5.30
CA GLN A 75 4.93 -12.49 -6.34
C GLN A 75 4.95 -11.66 -7.63
N LEU A 76 5.00 -10.33 -7.51
CA LEU A 76 5.13 -9.45 -8.67
C LEU A 76 6.47 -9.59 -9.38
N LYS A 77 7.57 -9.80 -8.64
CA LYS A 77 8.92 -10.01 -9.21
C LYS A 77 9.06 -11.33 -9.98
N HIS A 78 8.34 -12.36 -9.57
CA HIS A 78 8.35 -13.67 -10.22
C HIS A 78 7.27 -13.84 -11.31
N LYS A 79 6.54 -12.77 -11.64
CA LYS A 79 5.51 -12.83 -12.67
C LYS A 79 6.17 -12.81 -14.05
N ASP A 80 5.94 -13.83 -14.87
CA ASP A 80 6.55 -13.96 -16.21
C ASP A 80 6.19 -12.82 -17.17
N LYS A 81 5.01 -12.21 -16.97
CA LYS A 81 4.55 -11.07 -17.76
C LYS A 81 4.82 -9.77 -17.03
N GLN A 82 5.60 -8.90 -17.67
CA GLN A 82 5.77 -7.53 -17.24
C GLN A 82 4.42 -6.79 -17.30
N LEU A 83 4.03 -6.19 -16.18
CA LEU A 83 2.80 -5.41 -16.08
C LEU A 83 3.06 -3.97 -16.55
N SER A 84 2.11 -3.42 -17.29
CA SER A 84 2.03 -1.97 -17.48
C SER A 84 1.84 -1.27 -16.13
N LEU A 85 2.13 0.02 -16.04
CA LEU A 85 1.91 0.78 -14.82
C LEU A 85 0.42 0.75 -14.43
N ALA A 86 -0.48 0.86 -15.41
CA ALA A 86 -1.92 0.82 -15.19
C ALA A 86 -2.38 -0.54 -14.64
N ASP A 87 -1.92 -1.64 -15.25
CA ASP A 87 -2.27 -2.99 -14.77
C ASP A 87 -1.74 -3.24 -13.36
N LEU A 88 -0.50 -2.81 -13.09
CA LEU A 88 0.11 -2.91 -11.76
C LEU A 88 -0.72 -2.17 -10.70
N ILE A 89 -1.19 -0.97 -11.01
CA ILE A 89 -2.02 -0.18 -10.10
C ILE A 89 -3.35 -0.90 -9.79
N VAL A 90 -4.01 -1.44 -10.82
CA VAL A 90 -5.25 -2.22 -10.63
C VAL A 90 -4.99 -3.41 -9.72
N HIS A 91 -3.92 -4.14 -9.97
CA HIS A 91 -3.48 -5.28 -9.16
C HIS A 91 -3.24 -4.90 -7.68
N ILE A 92 -2.54 -3.78 -7.43
CA ILE A 92 -2.30 -3.27 -6.08
C ILE A 92 -3.63 -2.92 -5.38
N ILE A 93 -4.57 -2.27 -6.07
CA ILE A 93 -5.86 -1.91 -5.48
C ILE A 93 -6.68 -3.15 -5.11
N ILE A 94 -6.70 -4.17 -5.97
CA ILE A 94 -7.41 -5.44 -5.70
C ILE A 94 -6.79 -6.16 -4.49
N GLU A 95 -5.47 -6.19 -4.40
CA GLU A 95 -4.77 -6.81 -3.26
C GLU A 95 -5.07 -6.06 -1.96
N ASP A 96 -5.15 -4.71 -1.96
CA ASP A 96 -5.51 -3.91 -0.79
C ASP A 96 -6.92 -4.26 -0.27
N ILE A 97 -7.88 -4.35 -1.19
CA ILE A 97 -9.26 -4.73 -0.88
C ILE A 97 -9.29 -6.14 -0.28
N THR A 98 -8.66 -7.10 -0.95
CA THR A 98 -8.59 -8.50 -0.50
C THR A 98 -7.98 -8.62 0.90
N ARG A 99 -6.89 -7.89 1.18
CA ARG A 99 -6.24 -7.86 2.50
C ARG A 99 -7.16 -7.31 3.59
N LYS A 100 -7.89 -6.24 3.29
CA LYS A 100 -8.85 -5.63 4.23
C LYS A 100 -10.01 -6.59 4.54
N GLU A 101 -10.52 -7.28 3.53
CA GLU A 101 -11.56 -8.30 3.71
C GLU A 101 -11.08 -9.47 4.57
N ILE A 102 -9.89 -10.01 4.28
CA ILE A 102 -9.28 -11.09 5.08
C ILE A 102 -9.05 -10.66 6.54
N LYS A 103 -8.62 -9.41 6.78
CA LYS A 103 -8.47 -8.89 8.14
C LYS A 103 -9.82 -8.80 8.86
N ALA A 104 -10.85 -8.31 8.17
CA ALA A 104 -12.19 -8.17 8.73
C ALA A 104 -12.83 -9.54 9.04
N THR A 105 -12.67 -10.54 8.17
CA THR A 105 -13.18 -11.90 8.42
C THR A 105 -12.48 -12.54 9.62
N LYS A 106 -11.14 -12.45 9.69
CA LYS A 106 -10.37 -12.94 10.85
C LYS A 106 -10.79 -12.27 12.16
N ALA A 107 -11.01 -10.96 12.16
CA ALA A 107 -11.47 -10.24 13.35
C ALA A 107 -12.86 -10.74 13.81
N LYS A 108 -13.78 -10.99 12.88
CA LYS A 108 -15.11 -11.56 13.19
C LYS A 108 -15.02 -12.98 13.75
N GLU A 109 -14.14 -13.82 13.19
CA GLU A 109 -13.93 -15.18 13.70
C GLU A 109 -13.38 -15.18 15.13
N ILE A 110 -12.44 -14.30 15.43
CA ILE A 110 -11.87 -14.16 16.78
C ILE A 110 -12.95 -13.72 17.76
N ALA A 111 -13.69 -12.65 17.46
CA ALA A 111 -14.78 -12.16 18.31
C ALA A 111 -15.85 -13.24 18.56
N THR A 112 -16.19 -14.03 17.53
CA THR A 112 -17.16 -15.13 17.67
C THR A 112 -16.63 -16.21 18.61
N ARG A 113 -15.34 -16.57 18.52
CA ARG A 113 -14.71 -17.55 19.42
C ARG A 113 -14.67 -17.03 20.86
N GLU A 114 -14.35 -15.76 21.08
CA GLU A 114 -14.35 -15.14 22.42
C GLU A 114 -15.74 -15.19 23.06
N ASN A 115 -16.78 -14.83 22.32
CA ASN A 115 -18.17 -14.90 22.78
C ASN A 115 -18.58 -16.33 23.16
N LEU A 116 -18.22 -17.33 22.35
CA LEU A 116 -18.50 -18.75 22.65
C LEU A 116 -17.77 -19.24 23.91
N VAL A 117 -16.54 -18.76 24.14
CA VAL A 117 -15.77 -19.10 25.34
C VAL A 117 -16.41 -18.46 26.57
N GLN A 118 -16.79 -17.18 26.50
CA GLN A 118 -17.44 -16.44 27.58
C GLN A 118 -18.80 -17.06 27.97
N ASP A 119 -19.64 -17.40 26.98
CA ASP A 119 -20.93 -18.05 27.22
C ASP A 119 -20.76 -19.41 27.94
N LYS A 120 -19.80 -20.23 27.52
CA LYS A 120 -19.46 -21.48 28.22
C LYS A 120 -18.95 -21.27 29.64
N PHE A 121 -18.30 -20.15 29.93
CA PHE A 121 -17.89 -19.81 31.31
C PHE A 121 -19.08 -19.37 32.15
N GLN A 122 -19.97 -18.52 31.62
CA GLN A 122 -21.17 -18.06 32.32
C GLN A 122 -22.15 -19.21 32.60
N HIS A 123 -22.41 -20.07 31.62
CA HIS A 123 -23.26 -21.25 31.80
C HIS A 123 -22.71 -22.20 32.86
N ARG A 124 -21.38 -22.40 32.90
CA ARG A 124 -20.74 -23.20 33.95
C ARG A 124 -20.89 -22.56 35.32
N GLN A 125 -20.63 -21.26 35.47
CA GLN A 125 -20.79 -20.56 36.75
C GLN A 125 -22.23 -20.61 37.27
N ASN A 126 -23.22 -20.34 36.41
CA ASN A 126 -24.64 -20.41 36.79
C ASN A 126 -25.05 -21.80 37.26
N LYS A 127 -24.51 -22.86 36.63
CA LYS A 127 -24.76 -24.25 37.02
C LYS A 127 -24.12 -24.62 38.38
N TYR A 128 -22.99 -24.00 38.73
CA TYR A 128 -22.36 -24.18 40.04
C TYR A 128 -23.13 -23.46 41.16
N TYR A 129 -23.62 -22.24 40.90
CA TYR A 129 -24.41 -21.48 41.88
C TYR A 129 -25.75 -22.18 42.19
N ASN A 130 -26.47 -22.65 41.17
CA ASN A 130 -27.77 -23.31 41.36
C ASN A 130 -27.71 -24.69 42.05
N LYS A 131 -26.51 -25.28 42.20
CA LYS A 131 -26.30 -26.58 42.86
C LYS A 131 -25.99 -26.48 44.37
N LYS A 132 -25.80 -25.26 44.89
CA LYS A 132 -25.45 -25.01 46.31
C LYS A 132 -26.63 -24.47 47.14
N THR A 133 -27.83 -24.43 46.56
CA THR A 133 -29.13 -24.15 47.20
C THR A 133 -29.95 -25.42 47.18
#